data_AF-A0A2I9LPA8-F1
#
_entry.id   AF-A0A2I9LPA8-F1
#
_cell.length_a   1.000
_cell.length_b   1.000
_cell.length_c   1.000
_cell.angle_alpha   90.00
_cell.angle_beta   90.00
_cell.angle_gamma   90.00
#
_symmetry.space_group_name_H-M   'P 1'
#
loop_
_entity.id
_entity.type
_entity.pdbx_description
1 polymer ?
#
loop_
_entity_poly.entity_id
_entity_poly.type
_entity_poly.pdbx_seq_one_letter_code
_entity_poly.pdbx_strand_id
1 'polypeptide(L)'
;MKTLVLALCLMLIGLAYAKDGYLVIQKTGCKMACTPVSGNSYCNNECTSPNYGGKSGSCYLSACYCEGLPPDTKVYPLPNKPCGK
;
A
#
# COMPACT_ATOMS: atom_id res chain seq x y z
N MET A 1 25.35 -16.34 -19.97
CA MET A 1 25.44 -14.88 -19.73
C MET A 1 24.15 -14.13 -20.08
N LYS A 2 23.54 -14.36 -21.26
CA LYS A 2 22.29 -13.68 -21.68
C LYS A 2 21.09 -13.89 -20.72
N THR A 3 20.92 -15.08 -20.16
CA THR A 3 19.85 -15.39 -19.20
C THR A 3 20.05 -14.76 -17.82
N LEU A 4 21.30 -14.61 -17.37
CA LEU A 4 21.66 -13.96 -16.09
C LEU A 4 21.36 -12.46 -16.11
N VAL A 5 21.59 -11.80 -17.24
CA VAL A 5 21.29 -10.37 -17.42
C VAL A 5 19.78 -10.11 -17.37
N LEU A 6 18.97 -10.95 -18.03
CA LEU A 6 17.50 -10.81 -17.99
C LEU A 6 16.92 -10.99 -16.59
N ALA A 7 17.38 -11.98 -15.83
CA ALA A 7 16.93 -12.21 -14.46
C ALA A 7 17.30 -11.05 -13.52
N LEU A 8 18.49 -10.47 -13.70
CA LEU A 8 18.95 -9.30 -12.94
C LEU A 8 18.11 -8.05 -13.26
N CYS A 9 17.78 -7.82 -14.53
CA CYS A 9 16.94 -6.70 -14.95
C CYS A 9 15.51 -6.80 -14.38
N LEU A 10 14.91 -7.99 -14.33
CA LEU A 10 13.57 -8.18 -13.76
C LEU A 10 13.54 -7.88 -12.25
N MET A 11 14.60 -8.24 -11.51
CA MET A 11 14.73 -7.88 -10.08
C MET A 11 14.86 -6.36 -9.88
N LEU A 12 15.55 -5.66 -10.78
CA LEU A 12 15.69 -4.20 -10.74
C LEU A 12 14.38 -3.47 -11.05
N ILE A 13 13.57 -4.00 -11.97
CA ILE A 13 12.24 -3.45 -12.29
C ILE A 13 11.27 -3.63 -11.10
N GLY A 14 11.35 -4.76 -10.40
CA GLY A 14 10.56 -5.01 -9.17
C GLY A 14 10.91 -4.06 -8.02
N LEU A 15 12.17 -3.62 -7.92
CA LEU A 15 12.62 -2.62 -6.93
C LEU A 15 12.15 -1.20 -7.24
N ALA A 16 11.87 -0.89 -8.51
CA ALA A 16 11.58 0.47 -8.98
C ALA A 16 10.10 0.87 -8.89
N TYR A 17 9.19 -0.06 -8.55
CA TYR A 17 7.75 0.18 -8.58
C TYR A 17 7.06 -0.02 -7.22
N ALA A 18 7.77 0.32 -6.16
CA ALA A 18 7.16 0.60 -4.87
C ALA A 18 6.18 1.77 -5.04
N LYS A 19 4.93 1.59 -4.61
CA LYS A 19 3.93 2.67 -4.65
C LYS A 19 3.48 3.06 -3.26
N ASP A 20 3.04 4.30 -3.14
CA ASP A 20 2.50 4.82 -1.90
C ASP A 20 1.00 5.08 -2.06
N GLY A 21 0.27 5.10 -0.95
CA GLY A 21 -1.14 5.44 -0.99
C GLY A 21 -1.91 5.08 0.27
N TYR A 22 -3.15 5.54 0.31
CA TYR A 22 -4.06 5.22 1.42
C TYR A 22 -4.58 3.78 1.29
N LEU A 23 -4.60 3.05 2.41
CA LEU A 23 -5.28 1.76 2.48
C LEU A 23 -6.76 1.93 2.16
N VAL A 24 -7.30 0.98 1.40
CA VAL A 24 -8.71 0.95 1.01
C VAL A 24 -9.36 -0.35 1.41
N ILE A 25 -10.49 -0.24 2.10
CA ILE A 25 -11.32 -1.39 2.46
C ILE A 25 -12.04 -1.83 1.18
N GLN A 26 -11.56 -2.90 0.54
CA GLN A 26 -12.10 -3.39 -0.75
C GLN A 26 -13.61 -3.70 -0.71
N LYS A 27 -14.14 -4.01 0.47
CA LYS A 27 -15.58 -4.26 0.67
C LYS A 27 -16.43 -2.99 0.58
N THR A 28 -15.90 -1.82 0.88
CA THR A 28 -16.67 -0.56 0.94
C THR A 28 -16.13 0.54 0.03
N GLY A 29 -14.91 0.40 -0.50
CA GLY A 29 -14.25 1.47 -1.26
C GLY A 29 -13.74 2.63 -0.41
N CYS A 30 -13.94 2.58 0.91
CA CYS A 30 -13.55 3.63 1.83
C CYS A 30 -12.10 3.47 2.30
N LYS A 31 -11.46 4.58 2.65
CA LYS A 31 -10.14 4.55 3.29
C LYS A 31 -10.23 3.83 4.63
N MET A 32 -9.15 3.16 5.03
CA MET A 32 -9.01 2.65 6.39
C MET A 32 -8.79 3.82 7.34
N ALA A 33 -9.77 4.09 8.20
CA ALA A 33 -9.73 5.20 9.13
C ALA A 33 -8.74 4.94 10.28
N CYS A 34 -8.18 6.02 10.83
CA CYS A 34 -7.31 5.96 11.99
C CYS A 34 -7.44 7.23 12.83
N THR A 35 -7.15 7.12 14.12
CA THR A 35 -7.11 8.27 15.03
C THR A 35 -5.74 8.93 14.96
N PRO A 36 -5.59 10.22 14.62
CA PRO A 36 -4.29 10.86 14.40
C PRO A 36 -3.28 10.74 15.55
N VAL A 37 -3.76 10.66 16.80
CA VAL A 37 -2.91 10.66 18.00
C VAL A 37 -2.30 9.28 18.31
N SER A 38 -3.00 8.19 17.97
CA SER A 38 -2.60 6.81 18.34
C SER A 38 -2.59 5.84 17.15
N GLY A 39 -3.02 6.28 15.98
CA GLY A 39 -3.23 5.46 14.79
C GLY A 39 -1.96 5.14 14.02
N ASN A 40 -0.82 5.79 14.31
CA ASN A 40 0.42 5.55 13.58
C ASN A 40 0.88 4.10 13.71
N SER A 41 0.92 3.55 14.92
CA SER A 41 1.31 2.15 15.13
C SER A 41 0.33 1.18 14.47
N TYR A 42 -0.98 1.49 14.53
CA TYR A 42 -2.00 0.71 13.84
C TYR A 42 -1.77 0.70 12.33
N CYS A 43 -1.64 1.87 11.71
CA CYS A 43 -1.41 1.98 10.28
C CYS A 43 -0.08 1.35 9.86
N ASN A 44 0.98 1.52 10.64
CA ASN A 44 2.26 0.87 10.37
C ASN A 44 2.13 -0.65 10.36
N ASN A 45 1.46 -1.22 11.37
CA ASN A 45 1.24 -2.67 11.46
C ASN A 45 0.39 -3.19 10.30
N GLU A 46 -0.67 -2.49 9.92
CA GLU A 46 -1.49 -2.85 8.75
C GLU A 46 -0.69 -2.77 7.45
N CYS A 47 -0.02 -1.63 7.19
CA CYS A 47 0.76 -1.41 5.98
C CYS A 47 1.89 -2.45 5.81
N THR A 48 2.58 -2.80 6.89
CA THR A 48 3.69 -3.78 6.89
C THR A 48 3.23 -5.22 7.01
N SER A 49 1.93 -5.46 7.27
CA SER A 49 1.41 -6.81 7.37
C SER A 49 1.60 -7.58 6.05
N PRO A 50 1.69 -8.92 6.09
CA PRO A 50 1.82 -9.74 4.88
C PRO A 50 0.67 -9.56 3.87
N ASN A 51 -0.47 -9.01 4.30
CA ASN A 51 -1.60 -8.75 3.42
C ASN A 51 -1.36 -7.56 2.48
N TYR A 52 -0.51 -6.61 2.87
CA TYR A 52 -0.24 -5.39 2.11
C TYR A 52 1.22 -5.25 1.69
N GLY A 53 2.17 -5.75 2.50
CA GLY A 53 3.59 -5.84 2.13
C GLY A 53 4.32 -4.52 1.98
N GLY A 54 3.79 -3.43 2.55
CA GLY A 54 4.43 -2.12 2.54
C GLY A 54 5.65 -2.03 3.47
N LYS A 55 6.38 -0.93 3.38
CA LYS A 55 7.59 -0.67 4.19
C LYS A 55 7.28 0.05 5.51
N SER A 56 6.30 0.94 5.47
CA SER A 56 5.91 1.80 6.59
C SER A 56 4.47 2.24 6.43
N GLY A 57 3.87 2.69 7.54
CA GLY A 57 2.54 3.27 7.54
C GLY A 57 2.38 4.34 8.61
N SER A 58 1.56 5.35 8.33
CA SER A 58 1.20 6.39 9.29
C SER A 58 -0.26 6.77 9.17
N CYS A 59 -0.80 7.37 10.22
CA CYS A 59 -2.11 7.96 10.22
C CYS A 59 -2.03 9.38 9.66
N TYR A 60 -2.41 9.57 8.41
CA TYR A 60 -2.36 10.84 7.71
C TYR A 60 -3.77 11.28 7.30
N LEU A 61 -4.17 12.50 7.68
CA LEU A 61 -5.53 13.02 7.45
C LEU A 61 -6.64 12.05 7.90
N SER A 62 -6.46 11.43 9.08
CA SER A 62 -7.37 10.45 9.69
C SER A 62 -7.57 9.15 8.87
N ALA A 63 -6.63 8.82 7.99
CA ALA A 63 -6.60 7.55 7.26
C ALA A 63 -5.19 6.95 7.19
N CYS A 64 -5.09 5.63 7.10
CA CYS A 64 -3.81 4.96 6.98
C CYS A 64 -3.19 5.19 5.60
N TYR A 65 -2.02 5.81 5.58
CA TYR A 65 -1.19 6.01 4.40
C TYR A 65 0.04 5.11 4.50
N CYS A 66 0.28 4.31 3.47
CA CYS A 66 1.41 3.39 3.40
C CYS A 66 2.43 3.85 2.37
N GLU A 67 3.68 3.54 2.65
CA GLU A 67 4.79 3.76 1.71
C GLU A 67 5.41 2.42 1.30
N GLY A 68 5.89 2.36 0.07
CA GLY A 68 6.60 1.19 -0.43
C GLY A 68 5.75 -0.07 -0.58
N LEU A 69 4.47 0.08 -0.90
CA LEU A 69 3.59 -1.04 -1.20
C LEU A 69 4.00 -1.76 -2.50
N PRO A 70 3.73 -3.06 -2.62
CA PRO A 70 3.77 -3.78 -3.88
C PRO A 70 2.93 -3.09 -4.96
N PRO A 71 3.36 -3.14 -6.23
CA PRO A 71 2.71 -2.41 -7.33
C PRO A 71 1.24 -2.80 -7.54
N ASP A 72 0.91 -4.07 -7.30
CA ASP A 72 -0.42 -4.66 -7.44
C ASP A 72 -1.36 -4.40 -6.25
N THR A 73 -0.84 -3.94 -5.11
CA THR A 73 -1.65 -3.64 -3.93
C THR A 73 -2.69 -2.58 -4.24
N LYS A 74 -3.98 -2.82 -3.99
CA LYS A 74 -5.01 -1.81 -4.24
C LYS A 74 -4.95 -0.70 -3.19
N VAL A 75 -4.94 0.55 -3.64
CA VAL A 75 -4.97 1.75 -2.79
C VAL A 75 -6.18 2.60 -3.14
N TYR A 76 -6.58 3.49 -2.24
CA TYR A 76 -7.66 4.43 -2.50
C TYR A 76 -7.22 5.47 -3.56
N PRO A 77 -8.10 5.87 -4.50
CA PRO A 77 -9.47 5.39 -4.70
C PRO A 77 -9.57 4.09 -5.52
N LEU A 78 -10.63 3.30 -5.30
CA LEU A 78 -10.97 2.18 -6.19
C LEU A 78 -11.79 2.69 -7.39
N PRO A 79 -11.44 2.32 -8.64
CA PRO A 79 -12.09 2.86 -9.83
C PRO A 79 -13.57 2.49 -9.94
N ASN A 80 -13.93 1.25 -9.61
CA ASN A 80 -15.30 0.73 -9.76
C ASN A 80 -16.03 0.59 -8.41
N LYS A 81 -15.51 1.22 -7.36
CA LYS A 81 -16.09 1.11 -6.02
C LYS A 81 -15.81 2.35 -5.19
N PRO A 82 -16.56 3.44 -5.42
CA PRO A 82 -16.45 4.63 -4.59
C PRO A 82 -16.96 4.35 -3.17
N CYS A 83 -16.42 5.06 -2.18
CA CYS A 83 -16.85 4.94 -0.79
C CYS A 83 -18.33 5.33 -0.62
N GLY A 84 -19.10 4.50 0.09
CA GLY A 84 -20.49 4.79 0.45
C GLY A 84 -21.52 4.54 -0.64
N LYS A 85 -21.18 3.79 -1.70
CA LYS A 85 -22.11 3.34 -2.73
C LYS A 85 -22.18 1.82 -2.83
#